data_AF-A0AAE0S317-F1
#
_entry.id   AF-A0AAE0S317-F1
#
_cell.length_a   1.000
_cell.length_b   1.000
_cell.length_c   1.000
_cell.angle_alpha   90.00
_cell.angle_beta   90.00
_cell.angle_gamma   90.00
#
_symmetry.space_group_name_H-M   'P 1'
#
loop_
_entity.id
_entity.type
_entity.pdbx_description
1 polymer ?
#
loop_
_entity_poly.entity_id
_entity_poly.type
_entity_poly.pdbx_seq_one_letter_code
_entity_poly.pdbx_strand_id
1 'polypeptide(L)'
;MFRKNELCGIRTLGEQAIRNYDDFKVKQDDIDNIAGWHKTQHEDTEIPYIPARVVLQDFTGVPSLVDLASLRNYMIDIGGNPDVINPKVPVDLIIDHSVQVDTFGNKNAADENMKIEYSRNRERYEFIRWGEQAFKNFRVFPPEPASSIR
;
A
#
# COMPACT_ATOMS: atom_id res chain seq x y z
N MET A 1 -18.49 -12.52 -22.32
CA MET A 1 -17.77 -11.31 -21.88
C MET A 1 -16.33 -11.61 -21.48
N PHE A 2 -15.99 -12.76 -20.88
CA PHE A 2 -14.61 -13.25 -20.83
C PHE A 2 -14.62 -14.76 -21.07
N ARG A 3 -13.85 -15.27 -22.04
CA ARG A 3 -13.81 -16.70 -22.39
C ARG A 3 -12.88 -17.47 -21.46
N LYS A 4 -13.15 -18.76 -21.22
CA LYS A 4 -12.28 -19.63 -20.40
C LYS A 4 -10.83 -19.71 -20.91
N ASN A 5 -10.61 -19.41 -22.20
CA ASN A 5 -9.31 -19.46 -22.85
C ASN A 5 -8.50 -18.15 -22.74
N GLU A 6 -9.02 -17.12 -22.08
CA GLU A 6 -8.28 -15.88 -21.85
C GLU A 6 -7.29 -15.99 -20.69
N LEU A 7 -6.22 -15.20 -20.76
CA LEU A 7 -5.17 -15.15 -19.75
C LEU A 7 -5.75 -14.76 -18.38
N CYS A 8 -5.30 -15.44 -17.33
CA CYS A 8 -5.79 -15.22 -15.97
C CYS A 8 -5.69 -13.74 -15.54
N GLY A 9 -4.59 -13.06 -15.89
CA GLY A 9 -4.39 -11.65 -15.59
C GLY A 9 -5.44 -10.73 -16.23
N ILE A 10 -5.81 -10.98 -17.49
CA ILE A 10 -6.84 -10.19 -18.19
C ILE A 10 -8.21 -10.38 -17.54
N ARG A 11 -8.53 -11.59 -17.08
CA ARG A 11 -9.78 -11.83 -16.35
C ARG A 11 -9.82 -11.09 -15.02
N THR A 12 -8.69 -10.98 -14.31
CA THR A 12 -8.59 -10.17 -13.09
C THR A 12 -8.81 -8.69 -13.38
N LEU A 13 -8.24 -8.17 -14.48
CA LEU A 13 -8.46 -6.80 -14.93
C LEU A 13 -9.93 -6.56 -15.34
N GLY A 14 -10.56 -7.53 -15.98
CA GLY A 14 -11.97 -7.47 -16.36
C GLY A 14 -12.91 -7.49 -15.15
N GLU A 15 -12.65 -8.37 -14.18
CA GLU A 15 -13.42 -8.44 -12.93
C GLU A 15 -13.37 -7.11 -12.17
N GLN A 16 -12.17 -6.56 -11.96
CA GLN A 16 -12.04 -5.33 -11.20
C GLN A 16 -12.66 -4.13 -11.92
N ALA A 17 -12.61 -4.08 -13.26
CA ALA A 17 -13.26 -3.03 -14.03
C ALA A 17 -14.79 -3.13 -13.89
N ILE A 18 -15.36 -4.33 -14.07
CA ILE A 18 -16.81 -4.56 -13.93
C ILE A 18 -17.28 -4.22 -12.51
N ARG A 19 -16.57 -4.70 -11.48
CA ARG A 19 -16.95 -4.47 -10.08
C ARG A 19 -16.88 -2.99 -9.68
N ASN A 20 -16.02 -2.21 -10.31
CA ASN A 20 -15.84 -0.78 -10.02
C ASN A 20 -16.44 0.14 -11.09
N TYR A 21 -17.32 -0.37 -11.97
CA TYR A 21 -18.01 0.45 -12.97
C TYR A 21 -18.82 1.56 -12.28
N ASP A 22 -18.53 2.81 -12.64
CA ASP A 22 -19.17 4.00 -12.07
C ASP A 22 -19.49 5.08 -13.11
N ASP A 23 -19.26 4.80 -14.39
CA ASP A 23 -19.43 5.72 -15.52
C ASP A 23 -18.60 7.01 -15.43
N PHE A 24 -17.59 7.03 -14.54
CA PHE A 24 -16.72 8.19 -14.31
C PHE A 24 -15.24 7.81 -14.33
N LYS A 25 -14.79 7.02 -13.35
CA LYS A 25 -13.42 6.48 -13.29
C LYS A 25 -13.27 5.22 -14.12
N VAL A 26 -14.31 4.40 -14.16
CA VAL A 26 -14.36 3.19 -14.98
C VAL A 26 -15.59 3.28 -15.87
N LYS A 27 -15.35 3.39 -17.17
CA LYS A 27 -16.36 3.54 -18.21
C LYS A 27 -16.69 2.20 -18.85
N GLN A 28 -17.81 2.17 -19.59
CA GLN A 28 -18.20 0.99 -20.35
C GLN A 28 -17.13 0.63 -21.39
N ASP A 29 -16.56 1.64 -22.06
CA ASP A 29 -15.48 1.47 -23.04
C ASP A 29 -14.25 0.77 -22.43
N ASP A 30 -13.89 1.06 -21.18
CA ASP A 30 -12.76 0.41 -20.51
C ASP A 30 -13.00 -1.10 -20.35
N ILE A 31 -14.22 -1.49 -20.00
CA ILE A 31 -14.61 -2.89 -19.85
C ILE A 31 -14.56 -3.59 -21.20
N ASP A 32 -15.08 -2.94 -22.24
CA ASP A 32 -15.10 -3.48 -23.61
C ASP A 32 -13.68 -3.59 -24.18
N ASN A 33 -12.80 -2.63 -23.89
CA ASN A 33 -11.39 -2.66 -24.26
C ASN A 33 -10.65 -3.83 -23.60
N ILE A 34 -10.91 -4.11 -22.31
CA ILE A 34 -10.32 -5.25 -21.59
C ILE A 34 -10.89 -6.57 -22.11
N ALA A 35 -12.20 -6.66 -22.38
CA ALA A 35 -12.82 -7.84 -22.99
C ALA A 35 -12.32 -8.09 -24.43
N GLY A 36 -11.99 -7.00 -25.14
CA GLY A 36 -11.43 -6.98 -26.49
C GLY A 36 -9.90 -7.12 -26.55
N TRP A 37 -9.24 -7.46 -25.44
CA TRP A 37 -7.77 -7.40 -25.27
C TRP A 37 -6.94 -7.95 -26.44
N HIS A 38 -7.40 -9.02 -27.10
CA HIS A 38 -6.70 -9.58 -28.27
C HIS A 38 -6.39 -8.57 -29.38
N LYS A 39 -7.23 -7.52 -29.52
CA LYS A 39 -7.03 -6.42 -30.47
C LYS A 39 -6.27 -5.26 -29.81
N THR A 40 -6.74 -4.82 -28.65
CA THR A 40 -6.25 -3.60 -27.98
C THR A 40 -4.85 -3.75 -27.39
N GLN A 41 -4.34 -4.98 -27.17
CA GLN A 41 -2.97 -5.22 -26.66
C GLN A 41 -1.84 -4.68 -27.57
N HIS A 42 -2.15 -4.41 -28.85
CA HIS A 42 -1.20 -3.87 -29.82
C HIS A 42 -1.40 -2.37 -30.07
N GLU A 43 -2.34 -1.77 -29.35
CA GLU A 43 -2.70 -0.36 -29.41
C GLU A 43 -2.27 0.33 -28.11
N ASP A 44 -2.08 1.65 -28.13
CA ASP A 44 -1.79 2.43 -26.92
C ASP A 44 -3.08 2.70 -26.11
N THR A 45 -3.82 1.63 -25.80
CA THR A 45 -5.07 1.70 -25.04
C THR A 45 -4.78 1.71 -23.54
N GLU A 46 -5.08 2.81 -22.86
CA GLU A 46 -5.04 2.89 -21.40
C GLU A 46 -6.24 2.18 -20.76
N ILE A 47 -6.03 1.60 -19.58
CA ILE A 47 -7.09 0.93 -18.81
C ILE A 47 -7.02 1.33 -17.33
N PRO A 48 -8.17 1.50 -16.66
CA PRO A 48 -8.20 1.75 -15.22
C PRO A 48 -7.87 0.47 -14.45
N TYR A 49 -7.12 0.63 -13.36
CA TYR A 49 -6.84 -0.46 -12.43
C TYR A 49 -6.99 0.01 -10.98
N ILE A 50 -7.97 -0.57 -10.29
CA ILE A 50 -8.25 -0.30 -8.88
C ILE A 50 -7.87 -1.56 -8.08
N PRO A 51 -6.66 -1.61 -7.50
CA PRO A 51 -6.22 -2.78 -6.75
C PRO A 51 -7.04 -2.98 -5.49
N ALA A 52 -7.16 -4.23 -5.04
CA ALA A 52 -7.90 -4.56 -3.82
C ALA A 52 -7.19 -4.12 -2.52
N ARG A 53 -5.86 -3.93 -2.56
CA ARG A 53 -5.03 -3.47 -1.44
C ARG A 53 -3.70 -2.92 -1.94
N VAL A 54 -2.98 -2.21 -1.08
CA VAL A 54 -1.62 -1.72 -1.31
C VAL A 54 -0.68 -2.34 -0.26
N VAL A 55 0.53 -2.70 -0.67
CA VAL A 55 1.60 -3.11 0.24
C VAL A 55 2.75 -2.13 0.10
N LEU A 56 3.24 -1.64 1.23
CA LEU A 56 4.34 -0.69 1.31
C LEU A 56 5.48 -1.30 2.12
N GLN A 57 6.70 -0.93 1.78
CA GLN A 57 7.87 -1.14 2.63
C GLN A 57 8.21 0.17 3.35
N ASP A 58 8.99 0.12 4.43
CA ASP A 58 9.17 1.25 5.35
C ASP A 58 9.76 2.51 4.69
N PHE A 59 10.69 2.39 3.74
CA PHE A 59 11.28 3.56 3.07
C PHE A 59 10.29 4.33 2.18
N THR A 60 9.29 3.67 1.58
CA THR A 60 8.26 4.35 0.76
C THR A 60 6.99 4.61 1.54
N GLY A 61 6.72 3.80 2.56
CA GLY A 61 5.56 3.94 3.42
C GLY A 61 5.63 5.14 4.35
N VAL A 62 6.82 5.47 4.87
CA VAL A 62 6.99 6.65 5.73
C VAL A 62 6.70 7.95 4.96
N PRO A 63 7.31 8.22 3.79
CA PRO A 63 6.92 9.38 2.97
C PRO A 63 5.43 9.40 2.61
N SER A 64 4.86 8.25 2.25
CA SER A 64 3.43 8.15 1.95
C SER A 64 2.54 8.54 3.14
N LEU A 65 2.95 8.17 4.36
CA LEU A 65 2.26 8.56 5.60
C LEU A 65 2.43 10.06 5.91
N VAL A 66 3.61 10.62 5.64
CA VAL A 66 3.86 12.08 5.74
C VAL A 66 2.96 12.85 4.77
N ASP A 67 2.79 12.37 3.54
CA ASP A 67 1.92 12.99 2.56
C ASP A 67 0.46 12.97 3.04
N LEU A 68 -0.03 11.84 3.57
CA LEU A 68 -1.37 11.76 4.14
C LEU A 68 -1.56 12.70 5.33
N ALA A 69 -0.57 12.81 6.22
CA ALA A 69 -0.59 13.74 7.34
C ALA A 69 -0.63 15.21 6.85
N SER A 70 0.16 15.53 5.82
CA SER A 70 0.21 16.87 5.22
C SER A 70 -1.11 17.24 4.54
N LEU A 71 -1.72 16.29 3.81
CA LEU A 71 -3.05 16.47 3.22
C LEU A 71 -4.13 16.69 4.28
N ARG A 72 -4.06 16.00 5.43
CA ARG A 72 -4.96 16.27 6.56
C ARG A 72 -4.78 17.67 7.11
N ASN A 73 -3.53 18.13 7.27
CA ASN A 73 -3.27 19.49 7.73
C ASN A 73 -3.85 20.52 6.76
N TYR A 74 -3.61 20.33 5.46
CA TYR A 74 -4.16 21.22 4.44
C TYR A 74 -5.70 21.24 4.44
N MET A 75 -6.36 20.09 4.65
CA MET A 75 -7.82 20.04 4.78
C MET A 75 -8.33 20.87 5.96
N ILE A 76 -7.60 20.92 7.09
CA ILE A 76 -7.93 21.77 8.23
C ILE A 76 -7.78 23.24 7.86
N ASP A 77 -6.69 23.61 7.18
CA ASP A 77 -6.40 24.99 6.79
C ASP A 77 -7.48 25.60 5.90
N ILE A 78 -8.12 24.79 5.05
CA ILE A 78 -9.24 25.21 4.19
C ILE A 78 -10.63 25.08 4.87
N GLY A 79 -10.68 24.74 6.16
CA GLY A 79 -11.92 24.55 6.91
C GLY A 79 -12.70 23.28 6.57
N GLY A 80 -12.05 22.31 5.93
CA GLY A 80 -12.61 21.01 5.57
C GLY A 80 -12.48 19.97 6.68
N ASN A 81 -13.08 18.80 6.45
CA ASN A 81 -12.96 17.67 7.36
C ASN A 81 -11.68 16.84 7.04
N PRO A 82 -10.67 16.76 7.92
CA PRO A 82 -9.45 15.99 7.66
C PRO A 82 -9.70 14.48 7.55
N ASP A 83 -10.77 13.95 8.16
CA ASP A 83 -11.05 12.51 8.17
C ASP A 83 -11.39 11.95 6.77
N VAL A 84 -11.70 12.82 5.80
CA VAL A 84 -11.91 12.41 4.40
C VAL A 84 -10.61 11.90 3.76
N ILE A 85 -9.46 12.38 4.25
CA ILE A 85 -8.13 11.93 3.86
C ILE A 85 -7.83 10.63 4.63
N ASN A 86 -8.14 9.53 3.97
CA ASN A 86 -7.91 8.18 4.48
C ASN A 86 -7.72 7.19 3.33
N PRO A 87 -6.86 6.17 3.48
CA PRO A 87 -6.78 5.06 2.52
C PRO A 87 -8.16 4.45 2.23
N LYS A 88 -8.48 4.30 0.94
CA LYS A 88 -9.76 3.71 0.49
C LYS A 88 -9.74 2.19 0.44
N VAL A 89 -8.56 1.61 0.27
CA VAL A 89 -8.32 0.17 0.30
C VAL A 89 -7.39 -0.17 1.46
N PRO A 90 -7.35 -1.42 1.94
CA PRO A 90 -6.35 -1.87 2.89
C PRO A 90 -4.93 -1.56 2.45
N VAL A 91 -4.14 -1.04 3.38
CA VAL A 91 -2.71 -0.75 3.20
C VAL A 91 -1.95 -1.48 4.29
N ASP A 92 -1.01 -2.32 3.86
CA ASP A 92 -0.12 -3.05 4.75
C ASP A 92 1.29 -2.48 4.63
N LEU A 93 1.81 -1.90 5.70
CA LEU A 93 3.18 -1.43 5.79
C LEU A 93 4.05 -2.51 6.43
N ILE A 94 5.04 -3.02 5.70
CA ILE A 94 6.01 -3.99 6.18
C ILE A 94 7.31 -3.26 6.52
N ILE A 95 7.82 -3.47 7.73
CA ILE A 95 9.11 -2.95 8.15
C ILE A 95 10.14 -4.06 8.02
N ASP A 96 10.95 -4.01 6.98
CA ASP A 96 11.90 -5.07 6.63
C ASP A 96 13.24 -4.54 6.09
N HIS A 97 13.33 -3.30 5.62
CA HIS A 97 14.56 -2.77 5.00
C HIS A 97 15.44 -1.95 5.94
N SER A 98 15.08 -1.87 7.21
CA SER A 98 15.74 -0.96 8.14
C SER A 98 16.87 -1.63 8.95
N VAL A 99 16.72 -2.92 9.30
CA VAL A 99 17.69 -3.69 10.11
C VAL A 99 19.03 -3.81 9.37
N GLN A 100 20.10 -3.41 10.04
CA GLN A 100 21.48 -3.54 9.55
C GLN A 100 22.24 -4.65 10.28
N VAL A 101 23.26 -5.21 9.62
CA VAL A 101 24.13 -6.22 10.21
C VAL A 101 25.34 -5.52 10.86
N ASP A 102 25.16 -5.03 12.08
CA ASP A 102 26.24 -4.42 12.89
C ASP A 102 27.09 -5.49 13.58
N THR A 103 26.45 -6.54 14.07
CA THR A 103 27.08 -7.71 14.70
C THR A 103 26.72 -8.98 13.94
N PHE A 104 27.69 -9.89 13.81
CA PHE A 104 27.52 -11.17 13.12
C PHE A 104 28.33 -12.29 13.79
N GLY A 105 28.01 -13.55 13.48
CA GLY A 105 28.82 -14.71 13.87
C GLY A 105 28.71 -15.14 15.34
N ASN A 106 27.73 -14.63 16.09
CA ASN A 106 27.47 -15.07 17.47
C ASN A 106 25.95 -15.28 17.70
N LYS A 107 25.59 -15.96 18.80
CA LYS A 107 24.20 -16.33 19.12
C LYS A 107 23.28 -15.14 19.41
N ASN A 108 23.84 -14.00 19.82
CA ASN A 108 23.10 -12.80 20.22
C ASN A 108 23.03 -11.76 19.09
N ALA A 109 23.65 -12.02 17.94
CA ALA A 109 23.80 -11.05 16.86
C ALA A 109 22.44 -10.49 16.37
N ALA A 110 21.40 -11.33 16.30
CA ALA A 110 20.05 -10.88 15.91
C ALA A 110 19.47 -9.87 16.92
N ASP A 111 19.48 -10.20 18.21
CA ASP A 111 18.96 -9.32 19.27
C ASP A 111 19.76 -8.01 19.38
N GLU A 112 21.09 -8.08 19.22
CA GLU A 112 21.97 -6.92 19.25
C GLU A 112 21.69 -5.97 18.07
N ASN A 113 21.56 -6.51 16.86
CA ASN A 113 21.21 -5.74 15.67
C ASN A 113 19.80 -5.12 15.79
N MET A 114 18.84 -5.87 16.34
CA MET A 114 17.49 -5.35 16.56
C MET A 114 17.47 -4.20 17.57
N LYS A 115 18.23 -4.29 18.67
CA LYS A 115 18.37 -3.18 19.64
C LYS A 115 18.97 -1.93 19.00
N ILE A 116 20.02 -2.11 18.20
CA ILE A 116 20.65 -1.01 17.47
C ILE A 116 19.64 -0.39 16.50
N GLU A 117 18.89 -1.21 15.78
CA GLU A 117 17.86 -0.79 14.84
C GLU A 117 16.78 0.08 15.51
N TYR A 118 16.20 -0.40 16.61
CA TYR A 118 15.22 0.37 17.40
C TYR A 118 15.81 1.70 17.89
N SER A 119 17.08 1.72 18.29
CA SER A 119 17.73 2.95 18.75
C SER A 119 17.91 3.99 17.64
N ARG A 120 18.20 3.55 16.41
CA ARG A 120 18.44 4.42 15.25
C ARG A 120 17.14 4.94 14.64
N ASN A 121 16.11 4.11 14.60
CA ASN A 121 14.86 4.38 13.89
C ASN A 121 13.68 4.66 14.84
N ARG A 122 13.96 5.04 16.09
CA ARG A 122 12.94 5.31 17.11
C ARG A 122 11.85 6.28 16.64
N GLU A 123 12.23 7.47 16.17
CA GLU A 123 11.28 8.49 15.70
C GLU A 123 10.43 7.98 14.53
N ARG A 124 11.05 7.23 13.61
CA ARG A 124 10.35 6.63 12.47
C ARG A 124 9.30 5.63 12.94
N TYR A 125 9.62 4.78 13.90
CA TYR A 125 8.68 3.79 14.43
C TYR A 125 7.57 4.43 15.26
N GLU A 126 7.86 5.47 16.04
CA GLU A 126 6.85 6.27 16.73
C GLU A 126 5.88 6.93 15.73
N PHE A 127 6.39 7.48 14.63
CA PHE A 127 5.57 8.06 13.57
C PHE A 127 4.71 7.02 12.84
N ILE A 128 5.28 5.85 12.52
CA ILE A 128 4.54 4.74 11.90
C ILE A 128 3.42 4.24 12.84
N ARG A 129 3.72 4.06 14.14
CA ARG A 129 2.75 3.67 15.17
C ARG A 129 1.60 4.67 15.29
N TRP A 130 1.91 5.97 15.22
CA TRP A 130 0.88 7.00 15.15
C TRP A 130 0.02 6.83 13.89
N GLY A 131 0.62 6.59 12.73
CA GLY A 131 -0.08 6.37 11.47
C GLY A 131 -1.09 5.23 11.51
N GLU A 132 -0.71 4.10 12.12
CA GLU A 132 -1.58 2.94 12.33
C GLU A 132 -2.84 3.28 13.15
N GLN A 133 -2.72 4.18 14.12
CA GLN A 133 -3.84 4.63 14.95
C GLN A 133 -4.66 5.74 14.26
N ALA A 134 -4.00 6.59 13.47
CA ALA A 134 -4.59 7.76 12.85
C ALA A 134 -5.39 7.45 11.58
N PHE A 135 -5.05 6.39 10.85
CA PHE A 135 -5.67 6.04 9.56
C PHE A 135 -6.41 4.70 9.64
N LYS A 136 -7.66 4.69 9.17
CA LYS A 136 -8.42 3.44 8.98
C LYS A 136 -7.85 2.68 7.79
N ASN A 137 -7.94 1.35 7.84
CA ASN A 137 -7.42 0.44 6.81
C ASN A 137 -5.88 0.44 6.65
N PHE A 138 -5.14 1.04 7.58
CA PHE A 138 -3.68 1.02 7.59
C PHE A 138 -3.20 0.08 8.69
N ARG A 139 -2.31 -0.86 8.35
CA ARG A 139 -1.76 -1.85 9.30
C ARG A 139 -0.25 -1.88 9.19
N VAL A 140 0.42 -2.08 10.31
CA VAL A 140 1.89 -2.11 10.38
C VAL A 140 2.35 -3.49 10.82
N PHE A 141 3.29 -4.06 10.06
CA PHE A 141 3.95 -5.31 10.38
C PHE A 141 5.40 -5.01 10.79
N PRO A 142 5.77 -5.25 12.06
CA PRO A 142 7.12 -4.98 12.57
C PRO A 142 8.16 -5.98 12.01
N PRO A 143 9.47 -5.66 12.12
CA PRO A 143 10.55 -6.49 11.58
C PRO A 143 10.75 -7.83 12.32
N GLU A 144 10.17 -8.00 13.51
CA GLU A 144 10.13 -9.26 14.23
C GLU A 144 8.68 -9.70 14.51
N PRO A 145 8.37 -11.02 14.45
CA PRO A 145 7.09 -11.51 14.92
C PRO A 145 6.93 -11.16 16.41
N ALA A 146 5.77 -10.58 16.75
CA ALA A 146 5.38 -9.85 17.96
C ALA A 146 5.63 -10.50 19.36
N SER A 147 6.45 -11.53 19.46
CA SER A 147 6.84 -12.21 20.70
C SER A 147 7.88 -11.46 21.55
N SER A 148 8.57 -10.45 21.01
CA SER A 148 9.67 -9.73 21.67
C SER A 148 9.34 -8.29 22.12
N ILE A 149 8.12 -7.80 21.85
CA ILE A 149 7.67 -6.44 22.21
C ILE A 149 6.49 -6.49 23.20
N ARG A 150 6.63 -7.30 24.26
CA ARG A 150 5.79 -7.21 25.46
C ARG A 150 6.62 -6.72 26.64
#